data_AF-A0A2G8JG45-F1
#
_entry.id   AF-A0A2G8JG45-F1
#
_cell.length_a   1.000
_cell.length_b   1.000
_cell.length_c   1.000
_cell.angle_alpha   90.00
_cell.angle_beta   90.00
_cell.angle_gamma   90.00
#
_symmetry.space_group_name_H-M   'P 1'
#
loop_
_entity.id
_entity.type
_entity.pdbx_description
1 polymer ?
#
loop_
_entity_poly.entity_id
_entity_poly.type
_entity_poly.pdbx_seq_one_letter_code
_entity_poly.pdbx_strand_id
1 'polypeptide(L)'
;MASSQCLSRGEKVFQEMCYPTAEDVVKQTTEAVQKYAVGHLYIATDKLSYFQELSEALEPLQVKVHHLDPHLPQMDLMILGQADFFIGNCVSSFTSFVKRERDINGKPSTFWRFPV
;
A
#
# COMPACT_ATOMS: atom_id res chain seq x y z
N MET A 1 -5.67 -16.03 -0.58
CA MET A 1 -6.39 -14.80 -0.22
C MET A 1 -6.35 -14.60 1.29
N ALA A 2 -6.44 -13.37 1.76
CA ALA A 2 -6.18 -13.01 3.16
C ALA A 2 -7.12 -11.93 3.72
N SER A 3 -8.35 -11.80 3.20
CA SER A 3 -9.28 -10.73 3.57
C SER A 3 -9.61 -10.64 5.07
N SER A 4 -9.47 -11.73 5.82
CA SER A 4 -9.60 -11.76 7.27
C SER A 4 -8.57 -10.88 8.01
N GLN A 5 -7.55 -10.36 7.32
CA GLN A 5 -6.58 -9.43 7.90
C GLN A 5 -7.12 -8.00 8.06
N CYS A 6 -8.19 -7.65 7.34
CA CYS A 6 -8.85 -6.35 7.44
C CYS A 6 -10.34 -6.43 7.76
N LEU A 7 -10.94 -7.62 7.69
CA LEU A 7 -12.36 -7.86 7.93
C LEU A 7 -12.60 -8.87 9.05
N SER A 8 -13.61 -8.61 9.85
CA SER A 8 -14.19 -9.51 10.83
C SER A 8 -15.06 -10.58 10.18
N ARG A 9 -15.32 -11.65 10.93
CA ARG A 9 -16.17 -12.75 10.47
C ARG A 9 -17.58 -12.25 10.12
N GLY A 10 -18.00 -12.48 8.88
CA GLY A 10 -19.32 -12.10 8.38
C GLY A 10 -19.35 -10.80 7.59
N GLU A 11 -18.26 -10.02 7.58
CA GLU A 11 -18.14 -8.86 6.70
C GLU A 11 -17.88 -9.27 5.26
N LYS A 12 -18.37 -8.46 4.31
CA LYS A 12 -18.27 -8.73 2.88
C LYS A 12 -17.01 -8.10 2.30
N VAL A 13 -16.36 -8.82 1.38
CA VAL A 13 -15.31 -8.27 0.53
C VAL A 13 -15.96 -7.53 -0.63
N PHE A 14 -15.57 -6.27 -0.82
CA PHE A 14 -15.98 -5.46 -1.96
C PHE A 14 -14.91 -5.47 -3.05
N GLN A 15 -15.31 -5.25 -4.30
CA GLN A 15 -14.41 -5.32 -5.45
C GLN A 15 -13.28 -4.30 -5.34
N GLU A 16 -13.59 -3.11 -4.84
CA GLU A 16 -12.68 -1.97 -4.68
C GLU A 16 -11.60 -2.25 -3.62
N MET A 17 -11.85 -3.13 -2.65
CA MET A 17 -10.84 -3.58 -1.68
C MET A 17 -9.82 -4.52 -2.33
N CYS A 18 -10.28 -5.29 -3.33
CA CYS A 18 -9.48 -6.28 -4.03
C CYS A 18 -8.75 -5.68 -5.25
N TYR A 19 -9.39 -4.72 -5.91
CA TYR A 19 -8.95 -4.12 -7.16
C TYR A 19 -9.37 -2.64 -7.19
N PRO A 20 -8.67 -1.77 -6.43
CA PRO A 20 -8.96 -0.35 -6.42
C PRO A 20 -8.68 0.27 -7.79
N THR A 21 -9.36 1.37 -8.11
CA THR A 21 -9.07 2.12 -9.34
C THR A 21 -7.77 2.91 -9.19
N ALA A 22 -7.18 3.35 -10.31
CA ALA A 22 -6.03 4.23 -10.28
C ALA A 22 -6.34 5.53 -9.52
N GLU A 23 -7.56 6.06 -9.66
CA GLU A 23 -8.03 7.25 -8.94
C GLU A 23 -8.06 7.02 -7.43
N ASP A 24 -8.59 5.88 -6.97
CA ASP A 24 -8.62 5.52 -5.56
C ASP A 24 -7.21 5.39 -4.97
N VAL A 25 -6.30 4.75 -5.72
CA VAL A 25 -4.89 4.57 -5.33
C VAL A 25 -4.21 5.92 -5.19
N VAL A 26 -4.34 6.80 -6.18
CA VAL A 26 -3.73 8.14 -6.16
C VAL A 26 -4.28 8.98 -5.01
N LYS A 27 -5.60 9.00 -4.85
CA LYS A 27 -6.27 9.77 -3.79
C LYS A 27 -5.83 9.31 -2.40
N GLN A 28 -5.97 8.03 -2.09
CA GLN A 28 -5.65 7.49 -0.76
C GLN A 28 -4.16 7.57 -0.46
N THR A 29 -3.30 7.41 -1.47
CA THR A 29 -1.84 7.60 -1.30
C THR A 29 -1.50 9.06 -0.99
N THR A 30 -2.13 10.01 -1.66
CA THR A 30 -1.94 11.45 -1.40
C THR A 30 -2.36 11.83 0.02
N GLU A 31 -3.51 11.32 0.49
CA GLU A 31 -3.98 11.51 1.87
C GLU A 31 -2.98 10.95 2.89
N ALA A 32 -2.43 9.76 2.64
CA ALA A 32 -1.40 9.14 3.47
C ALA A 32 -0.10 9.95 3.50
N VAL A 33 0.36 10.39 2.34
CA VAL A 33 1.59 11.17 2.24
C VAL A 33 1.50 12.45 3.06
N GLN A 34 0.36 13.17 2.96
CA GLN A 34 0.11 14.39 3.72
C GLN A 34 0.00 14.12 5.22
N LYS A 35 -0.73 13.08 5.62
CA LYS A 35 -0.93 12.73 7.03
C LYS A 35 0.38 12.35 7.74
N TYR A 36 1.23 11.59 7.06
CA TYR A 36 2.47 11.06 7.63
C TYR A 36 3.71 11.91 7.29
N ALA A 37 3.55 13.00 6.53
CA ALA A 37 4.62 13.91 6.13
C ALA A 37 5.85 13.19 5.55
N VAL A 38 5.62 12.21 4.68
CA VAL A 38 6.69 11.38 4.08
C VAL A 38 7.25 12.04 2.82
N GLY A 39 8.57 11.97 2.63
CA GLY A 39 9.24 12.49 1.43
C GLY A 39 9.46 11.45 0.32
N HIS A 40 9.14 10.18 0.57
CA HIS A 40 9.41 9.07 -0.32
C HIS A 40 8.21 8.12 -0.37
N LEU A 41 7.85 7.68 -1.58
CA LEU A 41 6.85 6.64 -1.85
C LEU A 41 7.53 5.46 -2.53
N TYR A 42 7.33 4.25 -2.02
CA TYR A 42 7.77 3.01 -2.66
C TYR A 42 6.58 2.19 -3.17
N ILE A 43 6.63 1.76 -4.43
CA ILE A 43 5.59 0.98 -5.09
C ILE A 43 6.09 -0.44 -5.35
N ALA A 44 5.42 -1.40 -4.72
CA ALA A 44 5.52 -2.82 -5.05
C ALA A 44 4.24 -3.26 -5.77
N THR A 45 4.37 -3.88 -6.93
CA THR A 45 3.23 -4.33 -7.75
C THR A 45 3.59 -5.63 -8.46
N ASP A 46 2.58 -6.42 -8.77
CA ASP A 46 2.70 -7.60 -9.63
C ASP A 46 2.56 -7.26 -11.13
N LYS A 47 2.05 -6.06 -11.47
CA LYS A 47 1.81 -5.67 -12.87
C LYS A 47 1.77 -4.18 -13.13
N LEU A 48 0.79 -3.47 -12.56
CA LEU A 48 0.55 -2.05 -12.84
C LEU A 48 1.06 -1.23 -11.65
N SER A 49 2.04 -0.36 -11.90
CA SER A 49 2.68 0.44 -10.84
C SER A 49 1.96 1.76 -10.58
N TYR A 50 1.20 2.29 -11.55
CA TYR A 50 0.66 3.66 -11.52
C TYR A 50 1.73 4.72 -11.24
N PHE A 51 2.98 4.44 -11.68
CA PHE A 51 4.14 5.26 -11.35
C PHE A 51 3.97 6.70 -11.86
N GLN A 52 3.46 6.88 -13.07
CA GLN A 52 3.31 8.20 -13.67
C GLN A 52 2.22 8.99 -12.95
N GLU A 53 1.06 8.38 -12.73
CA GLU A 53 -0.09 9.00 -12.07
C GLU A 53 0.26 9.43 -10.64
N LEU A 54 0.99 8.59 -9.90
CA LEU A 54 1.46 8.90 -8.56
C LEU A 54 2.56 9.97 -8.56
N SER A 55 3.48 9.94 -9.53
CA SER A 55 4.54 10.94 -9.63
C SER A 55 3.99 12.33 -9.90
N GLU A 56 3.07 12.44 -10.86
CA GLU A 56 2.41 13.71 -11.21
C GLU A 56 1.56 14.25 -10.03
N ALA A 57 0.81 13.38 -9.36
CA ALA A 57 -0.03 13.79 -8.23
C ALA A 57 0.78 14.24 -6.99
N LEU A 58 1.96 13.67 -6.78
CA LEU A 58 2.78 13.91 -5.58
C LEU A 58 3.93 14.90 -5.82
N GLU A 59 4.20 15.30 -7.07
CA GLU A 59 5.19 16.34 -7.41
C GLU A 59 4.98 17.65 -6.61
N PRO A 60 3.76 18.20 -6.45
CA PRO A 60 3.54 19.41 -5.67
C PRO A 60 3.89 19.26 -4.18
N LEU A 61 3.90 18.03 -3.68
CA LEU A 61 4.27 17.68 -2.31
C LEU A 61 5.77 17.36 -2.16
N GLN A 62 6.55 17.47 -3.24
CA GLN A 62 8.00 17.19 -3.29
C GLN A 62 8.37 15.76 -2.87
N VAL A 63 7.46 14.80 -3.12
CA VAL A 63 7.66 13.40 -2.76
C VAL A 63 8.34 12.67 -3.92
N LYS A 64 9.36 11.86 -3.60
CA LYS A 64 10.03 11.03 -4.60
C LYS A 64 9.35 9.67 -4.69
N VAL A 65 8.90 9.30 -5.89
CA VAL A 65 8.27 8.00 -6.17
C VAL A 65 9.32 7.00 -6.65
N HIS A 66 9.31 5.79 -6.10
CA HIS A 66 10.26 4.72 -6.37
C HIS A 66 9.51 3.44 -6.74
N HIS A 67 9.98 2.74 -7.77
CA HIS A 67 9.50 1.42 -8.16
C HIS A 67 10.68 0.61 -8.68
N LEU A 68 10.99 -0.52 -8.01
CA LEU A 68 12.20 -1.30 -8.30
C LEU A 68 11.97 -2.49 -9.23
N ASP A 69 10.75 -3.05 -9.25
CA ASP A 69 10.39 -4.30 -9.95
C ASP A 69 11.45 -5.41 -9.78
N PRO A 70 11.76 -5.83 -8.54
CA PRO A 70 12.85 -6.75 -8.28
C PRO A 70 12.50 -8.17 -8.75
N HIS A 71 13.48 -8.87 -9.34
CA HIS A 71 13.34 -10.30 -9.68
C HIS A 71 12.97 -11.17 -8.46
N LEU A 72 13.45 -10.78 -7.26
CA LEU A 72 13.09 -11.42 -6.00
C LEU A 72 12.03 -10.58 -5.27
N PRO A 73 10.76 -11.00 -5.23
CA PRO A 73 9.69 -10.23 -4.60
C PRO A 73 9.85 -10.11 -3.07
N GLN A 74 10.73 -10.90 -2.46
CA GLN A 74 11.12 -10.74 -1.06
C GLN A 74 11.78 -9.38 -0.80
N MET A 75 12.44 -8.78 -1.80
CA MET A 75 13.00 -7.43 -1.68
C MET A 75 11.89 -6.40 -1.46
N ASP A 76 10.77 -6.51 -2.19
CA ASP A 76 9.59 -5.68 -1.96
C ASP A 76 9.04 -5.91 -0.55
N LEU A 77 8.87 -7.16 -0.12
CA LEU A 77 8.38 -7.48 1.23
C LEU A 77 9.25 -6.83 2.31
N MET A 78 10.57 -6.88 2.17
CA MET A 78 11.51 -6.25 3.09
C MET A 78 11.33 -4.73 3.13
N ILE A 79 11.25 -4.07 1.97
CA ILE A 79 11.08 -2.61 1.90
C ILE A 79 9.73 -2.19 2.51
N LEU A 80 8.64 -2.89 2.16
CA LEU A 80 7.30 -2.62 2.68
C LEU A 80 7.19 -2.86 4.19
N GLY A 81 7.86 -3.90 4.71
CA GLY A 81 7.97 -4.17 6.15
C GLY A 81 8.70 -3.05 6.89
N GLN A 82 9.67 -2.39 6.22
CA GLN A 82 10.45 -1.32 6.82
C GLN A 82 9.83 0.08 6.76
N ALA A 83 8.91 0.34 5.83
CA ALA A 83 8.30 1.66 5.62
C ALA A 83 7.70 2.32 6.88
N ASP A 84 7.68 3.65 6.96
CA ASP A 84 7.06 4.37 8.07
C ASP A 84 5.54 4.13 8.13
N PHE A 85 4.89 4.15 6.98
CA PHE A 85 3.48 3.82 6.79
C PHE A 85 3.30 2.87 5.59
N PHE A 86 2.31 1.99 5.67
CA PHE A 86 2.04 0.99 4.62
C PHE A 86 0.56 0.98 4.25
N ILE A 87 0.26 1.04 2.96
CA ILE A 87 -1.05 0.76 2.40
C ILE A 87 -0.98 -0.55 1.63
N GLY A 88 -1.80 -1.53 2.01
CA GLY A 88 -1.81 -2.85 1.39
C GLY A 88 -3.13 -3.22 0.70
N ASN A 89 -3.10 -4.30 -0.06
CA ASN A 89 -4.32 -4.94 -0.57
C ASN A 89 -4.85 -5.94 0.47
N CYS A 90 -6.04 -5.71 1.00
CA CYS A 90 -6.61 -6.56 2.05
C CYS A 90 -6.77 -8.02 1.64
N VAL A 91 -7.02 -8.32 0.37
CA VAL A 91 -7.30 -9.68 -0.09
C VAL A 91 -6.01 -10.44 -0.41
N SER A 92 -4.88 -9.73 -0.59
CA SER A 92 -3.59 -10.31 -0.96
C SER A 92 -2.89 -10.99 0.22
N SER A 93 -2.48 -12.25 0.02
CA SER A 93 -1.62 -12.96 0.97
C SER A 93 -0.18 -12.44 0.98
N PHE A 94 0.27 -11.79 -0.10
CA PHE A 94 1.56 -11.09 -0.16
C PHE A 94 1.57 -9.90 0.80
N THR A 95 0.53 -9.05 0.72
CA THR A 95 0.30 -7.98 1.71
C THR A 95 0.18 -8.52 3.14
N SER A 96 -0.44 -9.69 3.32
CA SER A 96 -0.60 -10.29 4.65
C SER A 96 0.72 -10.67 5.32
N PHE A 97 1.76 -10.98 4.53
CA PHE A 97 3.10 -11.16 5.06
C PHE A 97 3.61 -9.87 5.71
N VAL A 98 3.56 -8.76 4.96
CA VAL A 98 3.98 -7.42 5.43
C VAL A 98 3.16 -6.99 6.65
N LYS A 99 1.82 -7.14 6.60
CA LYS A 99 0.94 -6.75 7.70
C LYS A 99 1.31 -7.44 9.01
N ARG A 100 1.56 -8.76 8.98
CA ARG A 100 1.95 -9.51 10.19
C ARG A 100 3.31 -9.08 10.74
N GLU A 101 4.30 -8.85 9.87
CA GLU A 101 5.60 -8.32 10.29
C GLU A 101 5.44 -6.96 10.97
N ARG A 102 4.69 -6.04 10.33
CA ARG A 102 4.47 -4.69 10.84
C ARG A 102 3.69 -4.68 12.16
N ASP A 103 2.68 -5.52 12.30
CA ASP A 103 1.87 -5.62 13.53
C ASP A 103 2.72 -6.04 14.74
N ILE A 104 3.58 -7.05 14.57
CA ILE A 104 4.49 -7.51 15.64
C ILE A 104 5.48 -6.41 16.02
N ASN A 105 5.88 -5.57 15.06
CA ASN A 105 6.82 -4.47 15.27
C ASN A 105 6.14 -3.13 15.60
N GLY A 106 4.81 -3.09 15.79
CA GLY A 106 4.08 -1.86 16.13
C GLY A 106 4.08 -0.80 15.03
N LYS A 107 4.29 -1.17 13.76
CA LYS A 107 4.33 -0.23 12.63
C LYS A 107 2.95 0.00 12.02
N PRO A 108 2.56 1.26 11.73
CA PRO A 108 1.22 1.58 11.26
C PRO A 108 0.98 1.08 9.83
N SER A 109 -0.21 0.55 9.59
CA SER A 109 -0.62 -0.01 8.29
C SER A 109 -2.10 0.21 8.07
N THR A 110 -2.51 0.44 6.82
CA THR A 110 -3.91 0.43 6.39
C THR A 110 -4.07 -0.39 5.11
N PHE A 111 -5.29 -0.45 4.57
CA PHE A 111 -5.59 -1.11 3.31
C PHE A 111 -6.34 -0.17 2.37
N TRP A 112 -6.31 -0.49 1.07
CA TRP A 112 -7.17 0.19 0.10
C TRP A 112 -8.63 0.16 0.56
N ARG A 113 -9.31 1.29 0.41
CA ARG A 113 -10.72 1.54 0.83
C ARG A 113 -10.94 1.74 2.34
N PHE A 114 -9.92 1.57 3.18
CA PHE A 114 -9.97 1.87 4.62
C PHE A 114 -9.44 3.28 4.92
N PRO A 115 -9.86 3.92 6.02
CA PRO A 115 -9.30 5.20 6.42
C PRO A 115 -7.78 5.17 6.59
N VAL A 116 -7.14 6.26 6.20
CA VAL A 116 -5.72 6.54 6.43
C VAL A 116 -5.55 7.13 7.82
#